data_AF-A0A2N9NVZ1-F1
#
_entry.id   AF-A0A2N9NVZ1-F1
#
_cell.length_a   1.000
_cell.length_b   1.000
_cell.length_c   1.000
_cell.angle_alpha   90.00
_cell.angle_beta   90.00
_cell.angle_gamma   90.00
#
_symmetry.space_group_name_H-M   'P 1'
#
loop_
_entity.id
_entity.type
_entity.pdbx_description
1 polymer ?
#
loop_
_entity_poly.entity_id
_entity_poly.type
_entity_poly.pdbx_seq_one_letter_code
_entity_poly.pdbx_strand_id
1 'polypeptide(L)'
;MSTIGRNRSFVPGPLHAGGFSLVELLVVIAIIGILACLLLPALSRARAQAQSIACRNHLRQIGLALTTYASDARCYPVFMGDSYPYQTWADRLYPYYPLRSLEVLPEHSENGLTIIRNCQRSAHVAH
;
A
#
# COMPACT_ATOMS: atom_id res chain seq x y z
N MET A 1 53.57 19.03 -60.07
CA MET A 1 53.31 17.70 -59.47
C MET A 1 52.20 17.88 -58.45
N SER A 2 50.94 17.60 -58.82
CA SER A 2 50.13 16.45 -58.34
C SER A 2 50.27 16.25 -56.82
N THR A 3 49.22 16.38 -56.02
CA THR A 3 48.12 15.41 -56.01
C THR A 3 46.74 15.96 -55.59
N ILE A 4 45.76 15.62 -56.41
CA ILE A 4 44.33 15.36 -56.16
C ILE A 4 43.92 15.16 -54.68
N GLY A 5 43.06 16.05 -54.18
CA GLY A 5 42.19 15.81 -53.03
C GLY A 5 40.84 15.27 -53.49
N ARG A 6 40.57 13.99 -53.24
CA ARG A 6 39.32 13.30 -53.62
C ARG A 6 38.14 13.88 -52.84
N ASN A 7 37.20 14.47 -53.56
CA ASN A 7 35.87 14.80 -53.09
C ASN A 7 35.10 13.49 -52.81
N ARG A 8 34.91 13.13 -51.54
CA ARG A 8 34.14 11.94 -51.15
C ARG A 8 32.69 12.37 -50.96
N SER A 9 31.92 12.34 -52.05
CA SER A 9 30.46 12.43 -51.99
C SER A 9 29.93 11.23 -51.21
N PHE A 10 29.60 11.45 -49.94
CA PHE A 10 28.91 10.46 -49.10
C PHE A 10 27.46 10.38 -49.58
N VAL A 11 27.15 9.40 -50.42
CA VAL A 11 25.77 9.07 -50.81
C VAL A 11 25.26 8.05 -49.79
N PRO A 12 24.39 8.42 -48.84
CA PRO A 12 23.74 7.43 -48.01
C PRO A 12 22.75 6.66 -48.91
N GLY A 13 22.99 5.37 -49.10
CA GLY A 13 22.00 4.47 -49.69
C GLY A 13 20.74 4.43 -48.82
N PRO A 14 19.58 4.03 -49.39
CA PRO A 14 18.34 3.97 -48.64
C PRO A 14 18.46 2.94 -47.53
N LEU A 15 18.68 3.40 -46.30
CA LEU A 15 18.45 2.59 -45.12
C LEU A 15 16.95 2.29 -45.13
N HIS A 16 16.58 1.03 -45.41
CA HIS A 16 15.25 0.53 -45.10
C HIS A 16 15.07 0.65 -43.58
N ALA A 17 14.62 1.83 -43.14
CA ALA A 17 14.03 2.01 -41.85
C ALA A 17 12.74 1.20 -41.89
N GLY A 18 12.81 -0.06 -41.49
CA GLY A 18 11.65 -0.91 -41.26
C GLY A 18 10.79 -0.25 -40.21
N GLY A 19 9.81 0.55 -40.67
CA GLY A 19 8.79 1.11 -39.81
C GLY A 19 7.95 -0.03 -39.28
N PHE A 20 7.82 -0.09 -37.95
CA PHE A 20 6.86 -0.99 -37.30
C PHE A 20 5.50 -0.81 -37.97
N SER A 21 4.86 -1.90 -38.38
CA SER A 21 3.52 -1.79 -38.95
C SER A 21 2.56 -1.31 -37.87
N LEU A 22 1.62 -0.42 -38.22
CA LEU A 22 0.55 0.03 -37.32
C LEU A 22 -0.21 -1.16 -36.70
N VAL A 23 -0.32 -2.26 -37.46
CA VAL A 23 -0.95 -3.51 -37.03
C VAL A 23 -0.15 -4.22 -35.93
N GLU A 24 1.18 -4.26 -36.03
CA GLU A 24 2.03 -4.86 -34.99
C GLU A 24 1.94 -4.11 -33.66
N LEU A 25 1.85 -2.78 -33.67
CA LEU A 25 1.63 -2.02 -32.45
C LEU A 25 0.22 -2.22 -31.89
N LEU A 26 -0.78 -2.27 -32.78
CA LEU A 26 -2.19 -2.37 -32.41
C LEU A 26 -2.54 -3.72 -31.74
N VAL A 27 -1.95 -4.83 -32.20
CA VAL A 27 -2.18 -6.14 -31.56
C VAL A 27 -1.55 -6.20 -30.16
N VAL A 28 -0.41 -5.54 -29.94
CA VAL A 28 0.28 -5.54 -28.64
C VAL A 28 -0.55 -4.80 -27.59
N ILE A 29 -1.06 -3.62 -27.90
CA ILE A 29 -1.91 -2.88 -26.97
C ILE A 29 -3.24 -3.62 -26.70
N ALA A 30 -3.76 -4.35 -27.71
CA ALA A 30 -4.95 -5.18 -27.54
C ALA A 30 -4.71 -6.32 -26.54
N ILE A 31 -3.59 -7.02 -26.64
CA ILE A 31 -3.22 -8.09 -25.71
C ILE A 31 -2.97 -7.54 -24.30
N ILE A 32 -2.24 -6.42 -24.17
CA ILE A 32 -2.00 -5.76 -22.88
C ILE A 32 -3.33 -5.36 -22.22
N GLY A 33 -4.29 -4.84 -22.99
CA GLY A 33 -5.62 -4.49 -22.50
C GLY A 33 -6.40 -5.68 -21.94
N ILE A 34 -6.38 -6.82 -22.65
CA ILE A 34 -7.02 -8.06 -22.19
C ILE A 34 -6.39 -8.55 -20.89
N LEU A 35 -5.05 -8.58 -20.82
CA LEU A 35 -4.34 -9.00 -19.62
C LEU A 35 -4.61 -8.06 -18.45
N ALA A 36 -4.60 -6.74 -18.67
CA ALA A 36 -4.88 -5.74 -17.63
C ALA A 36 -6.30 -5.89 -17.05
N CYS A 37 -7.32 -6.08 -17.89
CA CYS A 37 -8.70 -6.28 -17.43
C CYS A 37 -8.86 -7.51 -16.53
N LEU A 38 -8.09 -8.58 -16.76
CA LEU A 38 -8.10 -9.77 -15.91
C LEU A 38 -7.31 -9.56 -14.60
N LEU A 39 -6.27 -8.72 -14.63
CA LEU A 39 -5.40 -8.44 -13.48
C LEU A 39 -5.98 -7.42 -12.49
N LEU A 40 -6.73 -6.42 -12.96
CA LEU A 40 -7.35 -5.38 -12.12
C LEU A 40 -8.23 -5.93 -10.97
N PRO A 41 -9.17 -6.87 -11.21
CA PRO A 41 -9.98 -7.44 -10.13
C PRO A 41 -9.17 -8.34 -9.18
N ALA A 42 -8.07 -8.94 -9.65
CA ALA A 42 -7.17 -9.71 -8.79
C ALA A 42 -6.32 -8.80 -7.89
N LEU A 43 -5.85 -7.66 -8.41
CA LEU A 43 -5.05 -6.69 -7.67
C LEU A 43 -5.86 -5.98 -6.57
N SER A 44 -7.13 -5.66 -6.81
CA SER A 44 -8.00 -5.06 -5.79
C SER A 44 -8.21 -6.00 -4.59
N ARG A 45 -8.40 -7.30 -4.84
CA ARG A 45 -8.49 -8.33 -3.80
C ARG A 45 -7.18 -8.49 -3.04
N ALA A 46 -6.05 -8.54 -3.75
CA ALA A 46 -4.73 -8.63 -3.13
C ALA A 46 -4.43 -7.42 -2.21
N ARG A 47 -4.84 -6.22 -2.61
CA ARG A 47 -4.70 -5.00 -1.79
C ARG A 47 -5.58 -5.07 -0.54
N ALA A 48 -6.82 -5.52 -0.65
CA ALA A 48 -7.70 -5.72 0.51
C ALA A 48 -7.15 -6.78 1.47
N GLN A 49 -6.57 -7.86 0.95
CA GLN A 49 -5.89 -8.88 1.76
C GLN A 49 -4.62 -8.33 2.44
N ALA A 50 -3.82 -7.52 1.76
CA ALA A 50 -2.65 -6.89 2.37
C ALA A 50 -3.04 -5.95 3.52
N GLN A 51 -4.13 -5.18 3.35
CA GLN A 51 -4.68 -4.34 4.41
C GLN A 51 -5.19 -5.16 5.60
N SER A 52 -5.85 -6.30 5.36
CA SER A 52 -6.32 -7.18 6.43
C SER A 52 -5.17 -7.85 7.20
N ILE A 53 -4.07 -8.20 6.53
CA ILE A 53 -2.85 -8.71 7.15
C ILE A 53 -2.21 -7.66 8.06
N ALA A 54 -2.05 -6.43 7.57
CA ALA A 54 -1.51 -5.32 8.36
C ALA A 54 -2.37 -5.05 9.60
N CYS A 55 -3.68 -5.00 9.41
CA CYS A 55 -4.66 -4.90 10.48
C CYS A 55 -4.50 -6.01 11.54
N ARG A 56 -4.40 -7.28 11.13
CA ARG A 56 -4.21 -8.41 12.06
C ARG A 56 -2.93 -8.26 12.87
N ASN A 57 -1.85 -7.78 12.25
CA ASN A 57 -0.59 -7.54 12.95
C ASN A 57 -0.71 -6.39 13.96
N HIS A 58 -1.46 -5.34 13.66
CA HIS A 58 -1.73 -4.26 14.61
C HIS A 58 -2.55 -4.76 15.81
N LEU A 59 -3.61 -5.54 15.58
CA LEU A 59 -4.41 -6.11 16.67
C LEU A 59 -3.61 -7.05 17.57
N ARG A 60 -2.72 -7.87 16.98
CA ARG A 60 -1.80 -8.72 17.77
C ARG A 60 -0.88 -7.87 18.65
N GLN A 61 -0.32 -6.80 18.10
CA GLN A 61 0.57 -5.90 18.85
C GLN A 61 -0.17 -5.20 19.99
N ILE A 62 -1.41 -4.74 19.77
CA ILE A 62 -2.26 -4.17 20.83
C ILE A 62 -2.57 -5.23 21.90
N GLY A 63 -2.88 -6.46 21.50
CA GLY A 63 -3.12 -7.57 22.44
C GLY A 63 -1.91 -7.86 23.33
N LEU A 64 -0.70 -7.89 22.76
CA LEU A 64 0.54 -8.05 23.51
C LEU A 64 0.78 -6.89 24.48
N ALA A 65 0.55 -5.65 24.03
CA ALA A 65 0.66 -4.46 24.87
C ALA A 65 -0.32 -4.52 26.06
N LEU A 66 -1.57 -4.95 25.81
CA LEU A 66 -2.58 -5.13 26.86
C LEU A 66 -2.19 -6.20 27.87
N THR A 67 -1.64 -7.33 27.42
CA THR A 67 -1.18 -8.38 28.35
C THR A 67 -0.01 -7.92 29.21
N THR A 68 0.90 -7.12 28.63
CA THR A 68 2.05 -6.56 29.35
C THR A 68 1.58 -5.53 30.37
N TYR A 69 0.70 -4.60 29.96
CA TYR A 69 0.08 -3.64 30.86
C TYR A 69 -0.70 -4.32 32.00
N ALA A 70 -1.48 -5.35 31.70
CA ALA A 70 -2.26 -6.06 32.73
C ALA A 70 -1.36 -6.82 33.72
N SER A 71 -0.19 -7.30 33.29
CA SER A 71 0.83 -7.86 34.18
C SER A 71 1.33 -6.81 35.17
N ASP A 72 1.60 -5.59 34.69
CA ASP A 72 2.23 -4.55 35.50
C ASP A 72 1.23 -3.79 36.38
N ALA A 73 0.08 -3.42 35.82
CA ALA A 73 -0.97 -2.67 36.51
C ALA A 73 -1.96 -3.57 37.28
N ARG A 74 -1.89 -4.90 37.11
CA ARG A 74 -2.84 -5.90 37.64
C ARG A 74 -4.31 -5.65 37.25
N CYS A 75 -4.55 -4.81 36.27
CA CYS A 75 -5.88 -4.49 35.75
C CYS A 75 -5.80 -4.21 34.25
N TYR A 76 -6.90 -4.46 33.54
CA TYR A 76 -7.03 -4.00 32.16
C TYR A 76 -7.36 -2.50 32.13
N PRO A 77 -6.91 -1.76 31.11
CA PRO A 77 -7.20 -0.34 31.02
C PRO A 77 -8.71 -0.13 30.87
N VAL A 78 -9.29 0.67 31.74
CA VAL A 78 -10.71 0.98 31.73
C VAL A 78 -11.03 1.93 30.57
N PHE A 79 -12.10 1.62 29.82
CA PHE A 79 -12.69 2.57 28.89
C PHE A 79 -13.51 3.58 29.69
N MET A 80 -12.84 4.60 30.22
CA MET A 80 -13.52 5.86 30.53
C MET A 80 -13.63 6.60 29.21
N GLY A 81 -14.85 7.00 28.84
CA GLY A 81 -15.11 7.67 27.57
C GLY A 81 -14.18 8.86 27.36
N ASP A 82 -14.14 9.32 26.12
CA ASP A 82 -13.39 10.44 25.54
C ASP A 82 -13.75 11.83 26.12
N SER A 83 -14.20 11.88 27.38
CA SER A 83 -14.35 13.10 28.14
C SER A 83 -12.97 13.69 28.44
N TYR A 84 -12.63 14.77 27.73
CA TYR A 84 -11.56 15.67 28.14
C TYR A 84 -11.73 16.05 29.62
N PRO A 85 -10.67 15.99 30.47
CA PRO A 85 -9.25 15.76 30.18
C PRO A 85 -8.75 14.36 30.59
N TYR A 86 -9.58 13.31 30.54
CA TYR A 86 -9.19 12.00 31.05
C TYR A 86 -8.36 11.20 30.03
N GLN A 87 -7.29 10.56 30.52
CA GLN A 87 -6.42 9.70 29.73
C GLN A 87 -7.21 8.52 29.15
N THR A 88 -7.11 8.34 27.83
CA THR A 88 -7.71 7.19 27.16
C THR A 88 -6.94 5.91 27.51
N TRP A 89 -7.55 4.75 27.25
CA TRP A 89 -6.85 3.47 27.38
C TRP A 89 -5.60 3.39 26.48
N ALA A 90 -5.62 4.10 25.34
CA ALA A 90 -4.50 4.18 24.42
C ALA A 90 -3.32 4.96 25.00
N ASP A 91 -3.58 6.06 25.71
CA ASP A 91 -2.54 6.86 26.38
C ASP A 91 -1.80 6.04 27.45
N ARG A 92 -2.52 5.19 28.19
CA ARG A 92 -1.91 4.31 29.21
C ARG A 92 -1.04 3.21 28.63
N LEU A 93 -1.28 2.82 27.37
CA LEU A 93 -0.52 1.79 26.66
C LEU A 93 0.68 2.35 25.88
N TYR A 94 0.76 3.67 25.69
CA TYR A 94 1.87 4.34 25.02
C TYR A 94 3.27 3.86 25.45
N PRO A 95 3.59 3.67 26.75
CA PRO A 95 4.90 3.18 27.16
C PRO A 95 5.19 1.72 26.76
N TYR A 96 4.17 0.89 26.53
CA TYR A 96 4.33 -0.53 26.18
C TYR A 96 4.30 -0.77 24.68
N TYR A 97 3.61 0.09 23.94
CA TYR A 97 3.53 0.01 22.50
C TYR A 97 3.33 1.42 21.95
N PRO A 98 4.35 2.05 21.34
CA PRO A 98 4.16 3.32 20.69
C PRO A 98 3.22 3.08 19.51
N LEU A 99 1.98 3.54 19.65
CA LEU A 99 0.92 3.49 18.65
C LEU A 99 1.23 4.39 17.42
N ARG A 100 2.51 4.59 17.11
CA ARG A 100 3.06 5.48 16.08
C ARG A 100 2.85 4.95 14.66
N SER A 101 2.47 3.69 14.48
CA SER A 101 2.02 3.18 13.18
C SER A 101 0.59 3.57 12.81
N LEU A 102 -0.13 4.32 13.68
CA LEU A 102 -1.47 4.86 13.43
C LEU A 102 -1.45 6.34 12.99
N GLU A 103 -0.35 6.80 12.38
CA GLU A 103 -0.16 8.18 11.89
C GLU A 103 -1.02 8.51 10.63
N VAL A 104 -2.07 7.73 10.35
CA VAL A 104 -3.07 7.98 9.31
C VAL A 104 -4.41 8.47 9.92
N LEU A 105 -4.53 8.55 11.25
CA LEU A 105 -5.79 8.98 11.85
C LEU A 105 -5.94 10.51 11.81
N PRO A 106 -6.97 11.03 11.14
CA PRO A 106 -7.30 12.45 11.18
C PRO A 106 -7.71 12.83 12.61
N GLU A 107 -7.43 14.08 12.97
CA GLU A 107 -7.99 14.86 14.08
C GLU A 107 -8.90 14.13 15.10
N HIS A 108 -8.37 13.94 16.31
CA HIS A 108 -9.06 14.14 17.60
C HIS A 108 -10.13 13.16 18.14
N SER A 109 -10.62 12.14 17.44
CA SER A 109 -11.55 11.16 18.08
C SER A 109 -11.74 9.84 17.32
N GLU A 110 -10.68 9.25 16.77
CA GLU A 110 -10.78 7.87 16.27
C GLU A 110 -10.42 6.90 17.40
N ASN A 111 -11.40 6.67 18.27
CA ASN A 111 -11.38 5.62 19.29
C ASN A 111 -10.76 4.33 18.71
N GLY A 112 -9.79 3.68 19.36
CA GLY A 112 -9.22 2.45 18.78
C GLY A 112 -10.23 1.30 18.58
N LEU A 113 -11.46 1.46 19.08
CA LEU A 113 -12.64 0.69 18.72
C LEU A 113 -13.01 0.76 17.22
N THR A 114 -12.76 1.91 16.57
CA THR A 114 -12.95 2.13 15.13
C THR A 114 -11.91 1.36 14.32
N ILE A 115 -10.66 1.29 14.79
CA ILE A 115 -9.61 0.45 14.20
C ILE A 115 -10.03 -1.02 14.27
N ILE A 116 -10.48 -1.49 15.43
CA ILE A 116 -10.96 -2.87 15.63
C ILE A 116 -12.17 -3.15 14.70
N ARG A 117 -13.14 -2.23 14.63
CA ARG A 117 -14.31 -2.37 13.73
C ARG A 117 -13.92 -2.43 12.26
N ASN A 118 -13.02 -1.56 11.80
CA ASN A 118 -12.57 -1.51 10.42
C ASN A 118 -11.74 -2.75 10.04
N CYS A 119 -10.94 -3.23 10.99
CA CYS A 119 -10.23 -4.49 10.91
C CYS A 119 -11.17 -5.69 10.74
N GLN A 120 -12.20 -5.77 11.59
CA GLN A 120 -13.15 -6.88 11.59
C GLN A 120 -14.04 -6.85 10.34
N ARG A 121 -14.38 -5.66 9.84
CA ARG A 121 -15.08 -5.48 8.57
C ARG A 121 -14.24 -5.95 7.37
N SER A 122 -12.93 -5.69 7.36
CA SER A 122 -12.03 -6.19 6.30
C SER A 122 -11.85 -7.72 6.33
N ALA A 123 -11.93 -8.35 7.50
CA ALA A 123 -11.86 -9.81 7.62
C ALA A 123 -13.08 -10.51 7.01
N HIS A 124 -14.26 -9.89 7.08
CA HIS A 124 -15.50 -10.45 6.52
C HIS A 124 -15.59 -10.38 4.99
N VAL A 125 -14.89 -9.45 4.34
CA VAL A 125 -14.90 -9.28 2.87
C VAL A 125 -13.89 -10.22 2.18
N ALA A 126 -13.02 -10.88 2.95
CA ALA A 126 -11.99 -11.79 2.44
C ALA A 126 -12.44 -13.26 2.31
N HIS A 127 -13.70 -13.57 2.67
CA HIS A 127 -14.36 -14.86 2.47
C HIS A 127 -15.39 -14.77 1.35
#